data_AF-A0ABD0S0L6-F1
#
_entry.id   AF-A0ABD0S0L6-F1
#
_cell.length_a   1.000
_cell.length_b   1.000
_cell.length_c   1.000
_cell.angle_alpha   90.00
_cell.angle_beta   90.00
_cell.angle_gamma   90.00
#
_symmetry.space_group_name_H-M   'P 1'
#
loop_
_entity.id
_entity.type
_entity.pdbx_description
1 polymer ?
#
loop_
_entity_poly.entity_id
_entity_poly.type
_entity_poly.pdbx_seq_one_letter_code
_entity_poly.pdbx_strand_id
1 'polypeptide(L)' 'KLCLQHEELMLKYLPVFARELEVGTELAVRSNVVVVMCDLCVRYTNTVTRYIPNISACLRDKEPIVREQTLIMLTNLLQ' A
#
# COMPACT_ATOMS: atom_id res chain seq x y z
N LYS A 1 -11.35 3.87 -5.01
CA LYS A 1 -10.62 4.72 -5.99
C LYS A 1 -10.84 6.25 -5.82
N LEU A 2 -11.48 6.74 -4.74
CA LEU A 2 -11.66 8.19 -4.50
C LEU A 2 -10.35 8.96 -4.23
N CYS A 3 -9.37 8.33 -3.58
CA CYS A 3 -8.07 8.94 -3.28
C CYS A 3 -7.19 9.20 -4.51
N LEU A 4 -7.54 8.66 -5.68
CA LEU A 4 -6.83 8.93 -6.94
C LEU A 4 -7.22 10.29 -7.56
N GLN A 5 -8.33 10.88 -7.13
CA GLN A 5 -8.86 12.13 -7.67
C GLN A 5 -8.62 13.34 -6.77
N HIS A 6 -8.41 13.13 -5.47
CA HIS A 6 -8.20 14.20 -4.49
C HIS A 6 -6.98 13.88 -3.62
N GLU A 7 -5.88 14.60 -3.87
CA GLU A 7 -4.62 14.45 -3.14
C GLU A 7 -4.76 14.69 -1.63
N GLU A 8 -5.63 15.61 -1.22
CA GLU A 8 -5.95 15.88 0.19
C GLU A 8 -6.55 14.66 0.91
N LEU A 9 -7.42 13.91 0.23
CA LEU A 9 -7.99 12.68 0.80
C LEU A 9 -6.92 11.60 0.88
N MET A 10 -6.09 11.46 -0.14
CA MET A 10 -4.97 10.52 -0.12
C MET A 10 -4.07 10.76 1.10
N LEU A 11 -3.67 12.01 1.36
CA LEU A 11 -2.83 12.37 2.50
C LEU A 11 -3.47 12.02 3.85
N LYS A 12 -4.80 12.17 3.95
CA LYS A 12 -5.56 11.83 5.15
C LYS A 12 -5.69 10.32 5.38
N TYR A 13 -5.81 9.53 4.31
CA TYR A 13 -6.03 8.08 4.41
C TYR A 13 -4.74 7.26 4.42
N LEU A 14 -3.60 7.79 3.94
CA LEU A 14 -2.31 7.09 3.97
C LEU A 14 -1.91 6.57 5.37
N PRO A 15 -2.02 7.35 6.47
CA PRO A 15 -1.73 6.83 7.81
C PRO A 15 -2.68 5.72 8.24
N VAL A 16 -3.94 5.78 7.82
CA VAL A 16 -4.95 4.74 8.12
C VAL A 16 -4.59 3.45 7.41
N PHE A 17 -4.24 3.52 6.13
CA PHE A 17 -3.78 2.38 5.35
C PHE A 17 -2.51 1.75 5.93
N ALA A 18 -1.50 2.57 6.27
CA ALA A 18 -0.28 2.10 6.88
C ALA A 18 -0.54 1.35 8.20
N ARG A 19 -1.45 1.86 9.03
CA ARG A 19 -1.87 1.19 10.26
C ARG A 19 -2.57 -0.14 9.99
N GLU A 20 -3.51 -0.19 9.04
CA GLU A 20 -4.20 -1.44 8.70
C GLU A 20 -3.25 -2.52 8.16
N LEU A 21 -2.17 -2.14 7.46
CA LEU A 21 -1.14 -3.10 7.06
C LEU A 21 -0.32 -3.65 8.23
N GLU A 22 -0.12 -2.86 9.29
CA GLU A 22 0.63 -3.28 10.48
C GLU A 22 -0.20 -4.10 11.46
N VAL A 23 -1.45 -3.69 11.74
CA VAL A 23 -2.27 -4.29 12.81
C VAL A 23 -3.55 -4.98 12.32
N GLY A 24 -3.92 -4.81 11.05
CA GLY A 24 -5.16 -5.35 10.51
C GLY A 24 -5.14 -6.88 10.43
N THR A 25 -6.16 -7.53 10.97
CA THR A 25 -6.29 -9.00 10.96
C THR A 25 -7.03 -9.53 9.74
N GLU A 26 -7.89 -8.70 9.13
CA GLU A 26 -8.72 -9.07 8.00
C GLU A 26 -7.94 -9.11 6.68
N LEU A 27 -7.87 -10.29 6.06
CA LEU A 27 -7.17 -10.48 4.79
C LEU A 27 -7.73 -9.58 3.68
N ALA A 28 -9.05 -9.52 3.54
CA ALA A 28 -9.69 -8.72 2.50
C ALA A 28 -9.33 -7.24 2.63
N VAL A 29 -9.19 -6.74 3.87
CA VAL A 29 -8.77 -5.35 4.11
C VAL A 29 -7.30 -5.17 3.73
N ARG A 30 -6.39 -6.01 4.25
CA ARG A 30 -4.95 -5.89 3.93
C ARG A 30 -4.66 -6.00 2.43
N SER A 31 -5.26 -6.98 1.74
CA SER A 31 -5.07 -7.16 0.30
C SER A 31 -5.56 -5.95 -0.49
N ASN A 32 -6.75 -5.43 -0.17
CA ASN A 32 -7.27 -4.23 -0.83
C ASN A 32 -6.41 -2.99 -0.53
N VAL A 33 -5.92 -2.85 0.70
CA VAL A 33 -5.06 -1.73 1.09
C VAL A 33 -3.72 -1.79 0.35
N VAL A 34 -3.09 -2.97 0.23
CA VAL A 34 -1.86 -3.13 -0.56
C VAL A 34 -2.09 -2.67 -2.00
N VAL A 35 -3.16 -3.13 -2.66
CA VAL A 35 -3.48 -2.72 -4.03
C VAL A 35 -3.69 -1.20 -4.14
N VAL A 36 -4.41 -0.59 -3.20
CA VAL A 36 -4.60 0.87 -3.19
C VAL A 36 -3.28 1.61 -2.97
N MET A 37 -2.43 1.15 -2.06
CA MET A 37 -1.10 1.73 -1.84
C MET A 37 -0.21 1.58 -3.08
N CYS A 38 -0.29 0.47 -3.81
CA CYS A 38 0.39 0.28 -5.09
C CYS A 38 -0.01 1.36 -6.10
N ASP A 39 -1.31 1.54 -6.32
CA ASP A 39 -1.85 2.53 -7.26
C ASP A 39 -1.41 3.96 -6.89
N LEU A 40 -1.41 4.27 -5.58
CA LEU A 40 -0.98 5.58 -5.09
C LEU A 40 0.52 5.80 -5.23
N CYS A 41 1.34 4.75 -5.10
CA CYS A 41 2.79 4.82 -5.26
C CYS A 41 3.22 5.21 -6.68
N VAL A 42 2.51 4.73 -7.70
CA VAL A 42 2.77 5.10 -9.10
C VAL A 42 2.41 6.56 -9.36
N ARG A 43 1.36 7.09 -8.69
CA ARG A 43 0.83 8.43 -8.96
C ARG A 43 1.41 9.53 -8.05
N TYR A 44 1.83 9.17 -6.84
CA TYR A 44 2.27 10.09 -5.78
C TYR A 44 3.54 9.59 -5.08
N THR A 45 4.52 9.14 -5.86
CA THR A 45 5.73 8.45 -5.38
C THR A 45 6.38 9.18 -4.20
N ASN A 46 6.67 10.49 -4.32
CA ASN A 46 7.31 11.27 -3.26
C ASN A 46 6.61 11.18 -1.89
N THR A 47 5.28 11.14 -1.89
CA THR A 47 4.48 11.12 -0.66
C THR A 47 4.37 9.70 -0.09
N VAL A 48 4.28 8.69 -0.95
CA VAL A 48 4.06 7.29 -0.54
C VAL A 48 5.37 6.57 -0.22
N THR A 49 6.52 7.03 -0.74
CA THR A 49 7.86 6.47 -0.45
C THR A 49 8.13 6.34 1.06
N ARG A 50 7.60 7.24 1.89
CA ARG A 50 7.74 7.19 3.36
C ARG A 50 7.06 5.98 4.01
N TYR A 51 6.13 5.33 3.31
CA TYR A 51 5.42 4.13 3.76
C TYR A 51 5.96 2.84 3.12
N ILE A 52 7.04 2.91 2.33
CA ILE A 52 7.72 1.71 1.81
C ILE A 52 8.06 0.71 2.92
N PRO A 53 8.52 1.12 4.12
CA PRO A 53 8.74 0.16 5.21
C PRO A 53 7.46 -0.61 5.59
N ASN A 54 6.32 0.06 5.74
CA ASN A 54 5.02 -0.55 6.04
C ASN A 54 4.61 -1.54 4.95
N ILE A 55 4.77 -1.15 3.69
CA ILE A 55 4.42 -1.98 2.53
C ILE A 55 5.36 -3.19 2.44
N SER A 56 6.67 -2.98 2.61
CA SER A 56 7.67 -4.05 2.56
C SER A 56 7.47 -5.11 3.65
N ALA A 57 6.85 -4.75 4.78
CA ALA A 57 6.47 -5.72 5.81
C ALA A 57 5.47 -6.76 5.27
N CYS A 58 4.65 -6.39 4.28
CA CYS A 58 3.68 -7.28 3.62
C CYS A 58 4.35 -8.38 2.77
N LEU A 59 5.65 -8.28 2.47
CA LEU A 59 6.42 -9.40 1.89
C LEU A 59 6.48 -10.61 2.83
N ARG A 60 6.24 -10.40 4.13
CA ARG A 60 6.17 -11.46 5.15
C ARG A 60 4.73 -11.82 5.52
N ASP A 61 3.72 -11.34 4.78
CA ASP A 61 2.32 -11.69 5.05
C ASP A 61 2.13 -13.21 4.89
N LYS A 62 1.22 -13.77 5.69
CA LYS A 62 0.85 -15.18 5.66
C LYS A 62 0.26 -15.56 4.29
N GLU A 63 -0.41 -14.62 3.65
CA GLU A 63 -1.15 -14.85 2.41
C GLU A 63 -0.28 -14.61 1.17
N PRO A 64 -0.16 -15.61 0.26
CA PRO A 64 0.71 -15.53 -0.91
C PRO A 64 0.35 -14.40 -1.86
N ILE A 65 -0.95 -14.13 -2.02
CA ILE A 65 -1.43 -13.08 -2.92
C ILE A 65 -0.94 -11.68 -2.49
N VAL A 66 -0.89 -11.42 -1.19
CA VAL A 66 -0.42 -10.14 -0.63
C VAL A 66 1.09 -9.99 -0.86
N ARG A 67 1.86 -11.07 -0.69
CA ARG A 67 3.30 -11.07 -0.95
C ARG A 67 3.63 -10.80 -2.42
N GLU A 68 2.92 -11.46 -3.34
CA GLU A 68 3.11 -11.28 -4.78
C GLU A 68 2.80 -9.84 -5.21
N GLN A 69 1.66 -9.30 -4.77
CA GLN A 69 1.27 -7.91 -5.04
C GLN A 69 2.32 -6.93 -4.53
N THR A 70 2.83 -7.14 -3.31
CA THR A 70 3.87 -6.31 -2.71
C THR A 70 5.18 -6.37 -3.51
N LEU A 71 5.57 -7.56 -3.97
CA LEU A 71 6.79 -7.74 -4.77
C LEU A 71 6.70 -7.05 -6.13
N ILE A 72 5.58 -7.20 -6.83
CA ILE A 72 5.33 -6.52 -8.12
C ILE A 72 5.39 -5.01 -7.93
N MET A 73 4.73 -4.49 -6.90
CA MET A 73 4.74 -3.08 -6.58
C MET A 73 6.14 -2.53 -6.35
N LEU A 74 6.92 -3.17 -5.48
CA LEU A 74 8.28 -2.72 -5.16
C LEU A 74 9.18 -2.76 -6.39
N THR A 75 8.98 -3.74 -7.27
CA THR A 75 9.70 -3.84 -8.54
C THR A 75 9.33 -2.70 -9.48
N ASN A 76 8.04 -2.36 -9.59
CA ASN A 76 7.56 -1.24 -10.40
C ASN A 76 8.04 0.13 -9.90
N LEU A 77 8.46 0.25 -8.63
CA LEU A 77 9.06 1.47 -8.11
C LEU A 77 10.53 1.65 -8.50
N LEU A 78 11.21 0.58 -8.93
CA LEU A 78 12.61 0.61 -9.36
C LEU A 78 12.78 0.85 -10.87
N GLN A 79 11.68 0.75 -11.64
CA GLN A 79 11.65 1.01 -13.08
C GLN A 79 11.39 2.49 -13.36
#